data_AF-A0A0B7J0G9-F1
#
_entry.id   AF-A0A0B7J0G9-F1
#
_cell.length_a   1.000
_cell.length_b   1.000
_cell.length_c   1.000
_cell.angle_alpha   90.00
_cell.angle_beta   90.00
_cell.angle_gamma   90.00
#
_symmetry.space_group_name_H-M   'P 1'
#
loop_
_entity.id
_entity.type
_entity.pdbx_description
1 polymer ?
#
loop_
_entity_poly.entity_id
_entity_poly.type
_entity_poly.pdbx_seq_one_letter_code
_entity_poly.pdbx_strand_id
1 'polypeptide(L)' 'MIWNWQNKDWPNFEYDQKHILDLEKNFVKNSGILLGATKYLSEADQNNLIVMLASDEALNSSEIEGEYLNNPDYG' A
#
# COMPACT_ATOMS: atom_id res chain seq x y z
N MET A 1 13.60 -13.64 -14.28
CA MET A 1 12.74 -13.89 -13.10
C MET A 1 12.18 -15.28 -13.20
N ILE A 2 12.13 -16.02 -12.10
CA ILE A 2 11.41 -17.29 -12.01
C ILE A 2 10.02 -16.94 -11.50
N TRP A 3 8.98 -17.35 -12.22
CA TRP A 3 7.61 -17.15 -11.79
C TRP A 3 7.28 -18.08 -10.62
N ASN A 4 6.37 -17.68 -9.73
CA ASN A 4 6.00 -18.51 -8.57
C ASN A 4 5.50 -19.91 -8.96
N TRP A 5 4.79 -20.03 -10.09
CA TRP A 5 4.31 -21.31 -10.63
C TRP A 5 5.42 -22.21 -11.20
N GLN A 6 6.64 -21.68 -11.38
CA GLN A 6 7.82 -22.45 -11.77
C GLN A 6 8.57 -23.02 -10.56
N ASN A 7 8.16 -22.69 -9.33
CA ASN A 7 8.75 -23.26 -8.12
C ASN A 7 8.31 -24.73 -7.98
N LYS A 8 9.26 -25.60 -7.67
CA LYS A 8 9.04 -27.04 -7.47
C LYS A 8 7.99 -27.34 -6.38
N ASP A 9 7.88 -26.46 -5.39
CA ASP A 9 7.00 -26.63 -4.24
C ASP A 9 5.64 -25.96 -4.48
N TRP A 10 5.38 -25.35 -5.65
CA TRP A 10 4.08 -24.79 -5.99
C TRP A 10 2.98 -25.87 -5.99
N PRO A 11 1.79 -25.62 -5.41
CA PRO A 11 1.35 -24.42 -4.68
C PRO A 11 1.62 -24.48 -3.16
N ASN A 12 2.29 -25.54 -2.68
CA ASN A 12 2.54 -25.83 -1.28
C ASN A 12 3.74 -25.05 -0.73
N PHE A 13 3.56 -23.75 -0.58
CA PHE A 13 4.60 -22.88 -0.03
C PHE A 13 4.84 -23.13 1.45
N GLU A 14 6.11 -23.13 1.84
CA GLU A 14 6.53 -23.03 3.23
C GLU A 14 6.84 -21.57 3.57
N TYR A 15 6.36 -21.13 4.73
CA TYR A 15 6.55 -19.78 5.24
C TYR A 15 7.44 -19.83 6.51
N ASP A 16 8.52 -19.05 6.52
CA ASP A 16 9.31 -18.80 7.72
C ASP A 16 9.06 -17.38 8.22
N GLN A 17 8.43 -17.28 9.40
CA GLN A 17 8.09 -16.03 10.06
C GLN A 17 9.30 -15.12 10.28
N LYS A 18 10.50 -15.69 10.45
CA LYS A 18 11.72 -14.91 10.69
C LYS A 18 12.01 -13.93 9.56
N HIS A 19 11.56 -14.22 8.33
CA HIS A 19 11.79 -13.35 7.17
C HIS A 19 10.90 -12.10 7.15
N ILE A 20 9.73 -12.12 7.79
CA ILE A 20 8.82 -10.96 7.79
C ILE A 20 8.67 -10.29 9.16
N LEU A 21 9.15 -10.92 10.24
CA LEU A 21 8.91 -10.46 11.61
C LEU A 21 9.31 -8.99 11.83
N ASP A 22 10.47 -8.57 11.31
CA ASP A 22 10.92 -7.19 11.48
C ASP A 22 10.18 -6.21 10.57
N LEU A 23 9.74 -6.65 9.37
CA LEU A 23 8.87 -5.88 8.49
C LEU A 23 7.50 -5.67 9.15
N GLU A 24 6.93 -6.71 9.75
CA GLU A 24 5.66 -6.68 10.46
C GLU A 24 5.71 -5.75 11.67
N LYS A 25 6.77 -5.83 12.49
CA LYS A 25 6.98 -4.90 13.61
C LYS A 25 7.03 -3.45 13.14
N ASN A 26 7.76 -3.18 12.06
CA ASN A 26 7.86 -1.84 11.49
C ASN A 26 6.51 -1.36 10.94
N PHE A 27 5.78 -2.24 10.25
CA PHE A 27 4.46 -1.96 9.74
C PHE A 27 3.48 -1.58 10.86
N VAL A 28 3.40 -2.38 11.93
CA VAL A 28 2.53 -2.12 13.08
C VAL A 28 2.91 -0.82 13.77
N LYS A 29 4.21 -0.58 14.01
CA LYS A 29 4.71 0.65 14.62
C LYS A 29 4.32 1.88 13.81
N ASN A 30 4.59 1.86 12.50
CA ASN A 30 4.31 3.00 11.63
C ASN A 30 2.80 3.23 11.47
N SER A 31 2.00 2.17 11.42
CA SER A 31 0.54 2.27 11.40
C SER A 31 -0.01 2.94 12.67
N GLY A 32 0.55 2.60 13.84
CA GLY A 32 0.19 3.25 15.10
C GLY A 32 0.56 4.73 15.13
N ILE A 33 1.74 5.10 14.62
CA ILE A 33 2.17 6.50 14.49
C ILE A 33 1.21 7.27 13.56
N LEU A 34 0.89 6.70 12.40
CA LEU A 34 -0.02 7.32 11.44
C LEU A 34 -1.41 7.53 12.04
N LEU A 35 -1.98 6.50 12.68
CA LEU A 35 -3.27 6.60 13.37
C LEU A 35 -3.25 7.63 14.50
N GLY A 36 -2.13 7.77 15.21
CA GLY A 36 -1.95 8.79 16.22
C GLY A 36 -1.92 10.20 15.63
N ALA A 37 -1.18 10.39 14.53
CA ALA A 37 -1.06 11.68 13.85
C ALA A 37 -2.40 12.14 13.26
N THR A 38 -3.16 11.24 12.63
CA THR A 38 -4.43 11.59 11.99
C THR A 38 -5.50 12.06 12.97
N LYS A 39 -5.44 11.65 14.25
CA LYS A 39 -6.36 12.14 15.29
C LYS A 39 -6.29 13.64 15.55
N TYR A 40 -5.17 14.28 15.21
CA TYR A 40 -4.97 15.72 15.41
C TYR A 40 -5.27 16.55 14.15
N LEU A 41 -5.60 15.90 13.04
CA LEU A 41 -6.03 16.59 11.82
C LEU A 41 -7.45 17.15 12.00
N SER A 42 -7.69 18.33 11.44
CA SER A 42 -9.05 18.87 11.33
C SER A 42 -9.89 17.99 10.41
N GLU A 43 -11.22 18.07 10.53
CA GLU A 43 -12.13 17.34 9.63
C GLU A 43 -11.88 17.70 8.15
N ALA A 44 -11.59 18.97 7.86
CA ALA A 44 -11.25 19.42 6.51
C ALA A 44 -9.96 18.77 6.01
N ASP A 45 -8.92 18.71 6.84
CA ASP A 45 -7.64 18.07 6.47
C ASP A 45 -7.79 16.55 6.29
N GLN A 46 -8.61 15.90 7.13
CA GLN A 46 -8.93 14.48 6.98
C GLN A 46 -9.64 14.20 5.65
N ASN A 47 -10.64 15.02 5.30
CA ASN A 47 -11.35 14.87 4.03
C ASN A 47 -10.42 15.09 2.83
N ASN A 48 -9.56 16.11 2.88
CA ASN A 48 -8.56 16.34 1.83
C ASN A 48 -7.61 15.16 1.68
N LEU A 49 -7.12 14.61 2.80
CA LEU A 49 -6.25 13.44 2.80
C LEU A 49 -6.94 12.21 2.20
N ILE A 50 -8.21 11.98 2.51
CA ILE A 50 -9.00 10.87 1.95
C ILE A 50 -9.14 11.03 0.43
N VAL A 51 -9.49 12.22 -0.04
CA VAL A 51 -9.62 12.49 -1.49
C VAL A 51 -8.30 12.25 -2.20
N MET A 52 -7.19 12.78 -1.67
CA MET A 52 -5.86 12.59 -2.24
C MET A 52 -5.49 11.11 -2.32
N LEU A 53 -5.63 10.35 -1.23
CA LEU A 53 -5.30 8.92 -1.20
C LEU A 53 -6.17 8.10 -2.16
N ALA A 54 -7.47 8.40 -2.26
CA ALA A 54 -8.37 7.70 -3.17
C ALA A 54 -8.05 7.99 -4.64
N SER A 55 -7.70 9.24 -4.98
CA SER A 55 -7.27 9.61 -6.32
C SER A 55 -5.96 8.93 -6.70
N ASP A 56 -4.96 8.93 -5.82
CA ASP A 56 -3.68 8.27 -6.07
C ASP A 56 -3.84 6.75 -6.25
N GLU A 57 -4.67 6.11 -5.42
CA GLU A 57 -4.94 4.68 -5.55
C GLU A 57 -5.62 4.33 -6.88
N ALA A 58 -6.58 5.15 -7.31
CA ALA A 58 -7.24 4.95 -8.61
C ALA A 58 -6.25 5.01 -9.78
N LEU A 59 -5.31 5.97 -9.75
CA LEU A 59 -4.29 6.11 -10.79
C LEU A 59 -3.31 4.92 -10.79
N ASN A 60 -2.81 4.54 -9.61
CA ASN A 60 -1.85 3.44 -9.48
C ASN A 60 -2.46 2.09 -9.90
N SER A 61 -3.72 1.85 -9.52
CA SER A 61 -4.44 0.63 -9.90
C SER A 61 -4.71 0.58 -11.41
N SER A 62 -5.14 1.70 -12.01
CA SER A 62 -5.29 1.82 -13.46
C SER A 62 -3.97 1.53 -14.21
N GLU A 63 -2.82 1.99 -13.72
CA GLU A 63 -1.53 1.71 -14.35
C GLU A 63 -1.18 0.21 -14.39
N ILE A 64 -1.51 -0.54 -13.32
CA ILE A 64 -1.31 -2.00 -13.26
C ILE A 64 -2.15 -2.71 -14.34
N GLU A 65 -3.35 -2.19 -14.62
CA GLU A 65 -4.26 -2.69 -15.66
C GLU A 65 -3.91 -2.17 -17.08
N GLY A 66 -2.88 -1.32 -17.21
CA GLY A 66 -2.45 -0.73 -18.48
C GLY A 66 -3.22 0.52 -18.90
N GLU A 67 -4.04 1.09 -18.00
CA GLU A 67 -4.75 2.35 -18.20
C GLU A 67 -3.93 3.52 -17.65
N TYR A 68 -3.37 4.33 -18.55
CA TYR A 68 -2.57 5.50 -18.16
C TYR A 68 -3.45 6.74 -18.05
N LEU A 69 -3.72 7.16 -16.81
CA LEU A 69 -4.48 8.36 -16.49
C LEU A 69 -3.53 9.44 -15.96
N ASN A 70 -3.73 10.70 -16.40
CA ASN A 70 -2.97 11.83 -15.87
C ASN A 70 -3.73 12.46 -14.70
N ASN A 71 -3.03 12.72 -13.60
CA ASN A 71 -3.60 13.49 -12.49
C ASN A 71 -3.69 14.98 -12.89
N PRO A 72 -4.90 15.58 -12.95
CA PRO A 72 -5.08 16.97 -13.35
C PRO A 72 -4.54 17.99 -12.34
N ASP A 73 -4.27 17.61 -11.09
CA ASP A 73 -3.73 18.53 -10.06
C ASP A 73 -2.22 18.79 -10.21
N TYR A 74 -1.53 18.04 -11.08
CA TYR A 74 -0.12 18.24 -11.41
C TYR A 74 0.10 19.08 -12.70
N GLY A 75 -0.92 19.85 -13.11
CA GLY A 75 -0.89 20.76 -14.28
C GLY A 75 -0.80 22.24 -13.94
#